data_AF-A0A7W1LPC8-F1
#
_entry.id   AF-A0A7W1LPC8-F1
#
_cell.length_a   1.000
_cell.length_b   1.000
_cell.length_c   1.000
_cell.angle_alpha   90.00
_cell.angle_beta   90.00
_cell.angle_gamma   90.00
#
_symmetry.space_group_name_H-M   'P 1'
#
loop_
_entity.id
_entity.type
_entity.pdbx_description
1 polymer ?
#
loop_
_entity_poly.entity_id
_entity_poly.type
_entity_poly.pdbx_seq_one_letter_code
_entity_poly.pdbx_strand_id
1 'polypeptide(L)' 'MTETDGLFEIPAAPRVSGSGGSLSDARHAHAPLAVRMRPQTLDELVGQEHLLAPGSPLRRMVEG' A
#
# COMPACT_ATOMS: atom_id res chain seq x y z
N MET A 1 26.19 32.13 -0.99
CA MET A 1 26.60 31.33 0.20
C MET A 1 25.73 31.87 1.33
N THR A 2 24.60 31.32 1.74
CA THR A 2 24.07 29.96 1.75
C THR A 2 22.55 30.10 1.84
N GLU A 3 21.82 29.71 0.79
CA GLU A 3 20.35 29.68 0.77
C GLU A 3 19.98 28.21 0.49
N THR A 4 19.65 27.48 1.54
CA THR A 4 19.03 26.15 1.43
C THR A 4 17.97 26.13 2.52
N ASP A 5 16.91 26.87 2.21
CA ASP A 5 15.62 26.85 2.86
C ASP A 5 15.17 25.37 2.97
N GLY A 6 14.79 24.95 4.17
CA GLY A 6 14.45 23.58 4.56
C GLY A 6 13.12 23.11 3.96
N LEU A 7 12.96 23.24 2.64
CA LEU A 7 11.72 23.03 1.91
C LEU A 7 11.24 21.56 1.90
N PHE A 8 12.10 20.62 2.31
CA PHE A 8 11.77 19.20 2.49
C PHE A 8 11.99 18.69 3.92
N GLU A 9 12.16 19.58 4.91
CA GLU A 9 12.24 19.16 6.31
C GLU A 9 10.81 18.89 6.81
N ILE A 10 10.41 17.61 6.79
CA ILE A 10 9.18 17.19 7.46
C ILE A 10 9.45 17.34 8.96
N PRO A 11 8.84 18.30 9.67
CA PRO A 11 8.99 18.37 11.12
C PRO A 11 8.54 17.01 11.65
N ALA A 12 9.37 16.41 12.50
CA ALA A 12 9.12 15.09 13.06
C ALA A 12 7.79 15.12 13.82
N ALA A 13 6.69 14.89 13.11
CA ALA A 13 5.42 14.49 13.69
C ALA A 13 5.74 13.31 14.61
N PRO A 14 5.04 13.16 15.75
CA PRO A 14 5.27 12.06 16.65
C PRO A 14 5.09 10.76 15.85
N ARG A 15 6.21 10.20 15.40
CA ARG A 15 6.29 8.90 14.77
C ARG A 15 5.78 7.96 15.82
N VAL A 16 4.49 7.62 15.74
CA VAL A 16 3.94 6.56 16.56
C VAL A 16 4.94 5.44 16.42
N SER A 17 5.57 5.05 17.54
CA SER A 17 6.60 4.04 17.52
C SER A 17 5.91 2.70 17.29
N GLY A 18 5.42 2.50 16.06
CA GLY A 18 5.25 1.18 15.51
C GLY A 18 6.65 0.63 15.45
N SER A 19 6.99 -0.18 16.45
CA SER A 19 8.04 -1.19 16.35
C SER A 19 8.06 -1.68 14.92
N GLY A 20 9.18 -1.51 14.21
CA GLY A 20 9.28 -1.87 12.80
C GLY A 20 8.69 -3.26 12.61
N GLY A 21 7.52 -3.32 11.98
CA GLY A 21 6.73 -4.53 11.89
C GLY A 21 7.54 -5.57 11.12
N SER A 22 7.93 -6.64 11.80
CA SER A 22 8.39 -7.84 11.11
C SER A 22 7.34 -8.22 10.07
N LEU A 23 7.75 -8.66 8.89
CA LEU A 23 6.84 -9.14 7.83
C LEU A 23 5.88 -10.24 8.33
N SER A 24 6.20 -10.86 9.48
CA SER A 24 5.39 -11.87 10.16
C SER A 24 4.36 -11.30 11.15
N ASP A 25 4.54 -10.08 11.66
CA ASP A 25 3.64 -9.41 12.63
C ASP A 25 2.34 -8.92 11.96
N ALA A 26 2.36 -8.82 10.63
CA ALA A 26 1.22 -8.43 9.81
C ALA A 26 0.04 -9.45 9.84
N ARG A 27 0.21 -10.61 10.50
CA ARG A 27 -0.79 -11.68 10.55
C ARG A 27 -1.87 -11.48 11.62
N HIS A 28 -2.51 -10.31 11.65
CA HIS A 28 -3.97 -10.13 11.78
C HIS A 28 -4.51 -9.21 12.89
N ALA A 29 -3.89 -9.04 14.06
CA ALA A 29 -4.55 -8.26 15.14
C ALA A 29 -4.17 -6.77 15.18
N HIS A 30 -2.89 -6.44 14.98
CA HIS A 30 -2.36 -5.08 15.17
C HIS A 30 -1.97 -4.37 13.87
N ALA A 31 -2.27 -4.96 12.72
CA ALA A 31 -1.99 -4.35 11.43
C ALA A 31 -2.89 -3.12 11.18
N PRO A 32 -2.37 -2.04 10.55
CA PRO A 32 -3.19 -0.89 10.14
C PRO A 32 -4.37 -1.31 9.26
N LEU A 33 -5.48 -0.56 9.31
CA LEU A 33 -6.69 -0.87 8.56
C LEU A 33 -6.43 -1.11 7.07
N ALA A 34 -5.62 -0.25 6.44
CA ALA A 34 -5.27 -0.39 5.01
C ALA A 34 -4.62 -1.74 4.67
N VAL A 35 -3.80 -2.28 5.57
CA VAL A 35 -3.15 -3.60 5.38
C VAL A 35 -4.20 -4.71 5.47
N ARG A 36 -5.12 -4.58 6.41
CA ARG A 36 -6.20 -5.56 6.64
C ARG A 36 -7.24 -5.57 5.51
N MET A 37 -7.41 -4.46 4.81
CA MET A 37 -8.37 -4.31 3.70
C MET A 37 -7.77 -4.64 2.33
N ARG A 38 -6.54 -5.16 2.26
CA ARG A 38 -5.90 -5.48 0.98
C ARG A 38 -6.67 -6.60 0.26
N PRO A 39 -7.07 -6.38 -1.00
CA PRO A 39 -7.68 -7.43 -1.83
C PRO A 39 -6.80 -8.67 -1.89
N GLN A 40 -7.40 -9.84 -1.72
CA GLN A 40 -6.73 -11.13 -1.89
C GLN A 40 -6.84 -11.64 -3.33
N THR A 41 -7.86 -11.17 -4.05
CA THR A 41 -8.13 -11.54 -5.44
C THR A 41 -8.34 -10.30 -6.30
N LEU A 42 -8.21 -10.46 -7.62
CA LEU A 42 -8.46 -9.36 -8.57
C LEU A 42 -9.93 -8.96 -8.62
N ASP A 43 -10.85 -9.86 -8.29
CA ASP A 43 -12.29 -9.61 -8.29
C ASP A 43 -12.75 -8.71 -7.14
N GLU A 44 -11.92 -8.59 -6.09
CA GLU A 44 -12.15 -7.68 -4.96
C GLU A 44 -11.69 -6.24 -5.25
N LEU A 45 -10.98 -5.99 -6.35
CA LEU A 45 -10.47 -4.66 -6.69
C LEU A 45 -11.58 -3.78 -7.30
N VAL A 46 -11.75 -2.58 -6.74
CA VAL A 46 -12.82 -1.64 -7.13
C VAL A 46 -12.27 -0.48 -7.95
N GLY A 47 -13.00 -0.06 -9.00
CA GLY A 47 -12.72 1.15 -9.79
C GLY A 47 -11.63 1.00 -10.86
N GLN A 48 -11.32 -0.23 -11.28
CA GLN A 48 -10.33 -0.53 -12.32
C GLN A 48 -10.92 -1.43 -13.43
N GLU A 49 -12.12 -1.10 -13.91
CA GLU A 49 -12.90 -1.93 -14.83
C GLU A 49 -12.15 -2.28 -16.12
N HIS A 50 -11.43 -1.32 -16.72
CA HIS A 50 -10.68 -1.58 -17.96
C HIS A 50 -9.48 -2.51 -17.76
N LEU A 51 -8.92 -2.58 -16.54
CA LEU A 51 -7.83 -3.50 -16.19
C LEU A 51 -8.35 -4.87 -15.79
N LEU A 52 -9.58 -4.94 -15.25
CA LEU A 52 -10.18 -6.17 -14.74
C LEU A 52 -11.12 -6.85 -15.75
N ALA A 53 -11.39 -6.20 -16.89
CA ALA A 53 -12.25 -6.73 -17.94
C ALA A 53 -11.76 -8.11 -18.44
N PRO A 54 -12.68 -9.02 -18.82
CA PRO A 54 -12.31 -10.30 -19.42
C PRO A 54 -11.35 -10.12 -20.61
N GLY A 55 -10.25 -10.86 -20.62
CA GLY A 55 -9.23 -10.78 -21.67
C GLY A 55 -8.27 -9.59 -21.58
N SER A 56 -8.38 -8.74 -20.55
CA SER A 56 -7.39 -7.69 -20.30
C SER A 56 -5.97 -8.28 -20.16
N PRO A 57 -4.91 -7.54 -20.52
CA PRO A 57 -3.54 -8.03 -20.35
C PRO A 57 -3.23 -8.46 -18.93
N LEU A 58 -3.74 -7.72 -17.93
CA LEU A 58 -3.53 -8.00 -16.52
C LEU A 58 -4.21 -9.32 -16.09
N ARG A 59 -5.49 -9.53 -16.45
CA ARG A 59 -6.17 -10.80 -16.16
C ARG A 59 -5.47 -11.98 -16.83
N ARG A 60 -5.09 -11.85 -18.11
CA ARG A 60 -4.41 -12.92 -18.86
C ARG A 60 -3.06 -13.30 -18.26
N MET A 61 -2.32 -12.35 -17.68
CA MET A 61 -1.03 -12.64 -17.02
C MET A 61 -1.19 -13.36 -15.69
N VAL A 62 -2.33 -13.22 -15.01
CA VAL A 62 -2.60 -13.89 -13.72
C VAL A 62 -3.31 -15.23 -13.92
N GLU A 63 -4.13 -15.36 -14.95
CA GLU A 63 -4.89 -16.57 -15.28
C GLU A 63 -4.12 -17.59 -16.15
N GLY A 64 -3.12 -17.13 -16.90
CA GLY A 64 -2.27 -17.96 -17.78
C GLY A 64 -1.04 -18.50 -17.07
#